data_AF-A0A7K3S1R9-F1
#
_entry.id   AF-A0A7K3S1R9-F1
#
_cell.length_a   1.000
_cell.length_b   1.000
_cell.length_c   1.000
_cell.angle_alpha   90.00
_cell.angle_beta   90.00
_cell.angle_gamma   90.00
#
_symmetry.space_group_name_H-M   'P 1'
#
loop_
_entity.id
_entity.type
_entity.pdbx_description
1 polymer ?
#
loop_
_entity_poly.entity_id
_entity_poly.type
_entity_poly.pdbx_seq_one_letter_code
_entity_poly.pdbx_strand_id
1 'polypeptide(L)' 'AGTLFAIDTDAHAPGQLDWQRSGCARAEECGVPADRVVTTWSAERLLEWAG' A
#
# COMPACT_ATOMS: atom_id res chain seq x y z
N ALA A 1 15.02 -8.81 10.51
CA ALA A 1 14.45 -8.79 9.15
C ALA A 1 13.22 -7.91 9.15
N GLY A 2 12.95 -7.14 8.09
CA GLY A 2 11.80 -6.24 8.03
C GLY A 2 10.79 -6.66 6.97
N THR A 3 9.50 -6.42 7.24
CA THR A 3 8.37 -6.70 6.33
C THR A 3 8.12 -5.54 5.36
N LEU A 4 7.61 -5.86 4.17
CA LEU A 4 7.03 -4.90 3.22
C LEU A 4 5.51 -4.93 3.33
N PHE A 5 4.86 -3.78 3.10
CA PHE A 5 3.42 -3.64 3.23
C PHE A 5 2.80 -3.25 1.88
N ALA A 6 1.63 -3.80 1.58
CA ALA A 6 0.75 -3.29 0.54
C ALA A 6 -0.51 -2.72 1.22
N ILE A 7 -1.04 -1.63 0.68
CA ILE A 7 -2.30 -1.04 1.12
C ILE A 7 -3.25 -1.12 -0.06
N ASP A 8 -4.35 -1.84 0.10
CA ASP A 8 -5.42 -1.97 -0.88
C ASP A 8 -6.80 -1.89 -0.20
N THR A 9 -7.86 -1.91 -1.00
CA THR A 9 -9.24 -1.75 -0.54
C THR A 9 -10.08 -3.02 -0.66
N ASP A 10 -9.52 -4.08 -1.27
CA ASP A 10 -10.26 -5.26 -1.71
C ASP A 10 -11.58 -4.88 -2.43
N ALA A 11 -11.50 -3.90 -3.33
CA ALA A 11 -12.69 -3.32 -3.95
C ALA A 11 -13.37 -4.32 -4.91
N HIS A 12 -14.65 -4.56 -4.64
CA HIS A 12 -15.62 -5.31 -5.47
C HIS A 12 -16.64 -4.39 -6.18
N ALA A 13 -16.61 -3.09 -5.88
CA ALA A 13 -17.39 -2.04 -6.54
C ALA A 13 -16.60 -0.71 -6.57
N PRO A 14 -16.82 0.18 -7.55
CA PRO A 14 -16.02 1.41 -7.71
C PRO A 14 -15.97 2.30 -6.46
N GLY A 15 -17.06 2.41 -5.71
CA GLY A 15 -17.11 3.23 -4.49
C GLY A 15 -16.23 2.70 -3.34
N GLN A 16 -15.77 1.45 -3.39
CA GLN A 16 -14.89 0.90 -2.34
C GLN A 16 -13.44 1.38 -2.49
N LEU A 17 -13.05 1.90 -3.66
CA LEU A 17 -11.73 2.52 -3.86
C LEU A 17 -11.49 3.71 -2.92
N ASP A 18 -12.56 4.37 -2.45
CA ASP A 18 -12.48 5.46 -1.47
C ASP A 18 -11.92 5.04 -0.11
N TRP A 19 -11.92 3.74 0.20
CA TRP A 19 -11.41 3.20 1.46
C TRP A 19 -9.88 3.21 1.57
N GLN A 20 -9.16 3.50 0.47
CA GLN A 20 -7.69 3.52 0.44
C GLN A 20 -7.11 4.44 1.53
N ARG A 21 -7.78 5.58 1.77
CA ARG A 21 -7.37 6.55 2.81
C ARG A 21 -7.37 5.94 4.22
N SER A 22 -8.29 5.04 4.51
CA SER A 22 -8.36 4.35 5.81
C SER A 22 -7.14 3.46 6.03
N GLY A 23 -6.70 2.75 4.98
CA GLY A 23 -5.47 1.95 5.02
C GLY A 23 -4.22 2.81 5.24
N CYS A 24 -4.14 3.96 4.56
CA CYS A 24 -3.04 4.93 4.77
C CYS A 24 -3.00 5.47 6.19
N ALA A 25 -4.14 5.89 6.75
CA ALA A 25 -4.22 6.36 8.14
C ALA A 25 -3.78 5.28 9.13
N ARG A 26 -4.19 4.02 8.91
CA ARG A 26 -3.78 2.90 9.75
C ARG A 26 -2.27 2.64 9.68
N ALA A 27 -1.67 2.76 8.50
CA ALA A 27 -0.23 2.62 8.31
C ALA A 27 0.55 3.73 9.04
N GLU A 28 0.07 4.98 8.98
CA GLU A 28 0.62 6.12 9.71
C GLU A 28 0.54 5.91 11.24
N GLU A 29 -0.63 5.52 11.78
CA GLU A 29 -0.81 5.21 13.19
C GLU A 29 0.13 4.12 13.70
N CYS A 30 0.44 3.13 12.85
CA CYS A 30 1.36 2.03 13.16
C CYS A 30 2.83 2.41 12.97
N GLY A 31 3.13 3.64 12.50
CA GLY A 31 4.48 4.09 12.22
C GLY A 31 5.15 3.38 11.06
N VAL A 32 4.38 2.90 10.07
CA VAL A 32 4.93 2.23 8.88
C VAL A 32 5.60 3.28 7.99
N PRO A 33 6.92 3.18 7.74
CA PRO A 33 7.61 4.11 6.85
C PRO A 33 7.12 3.94 5.40
N ALA A 34 6.95 5.05 4.68
CA ALA A 34 6.41 5.04 3.32
C ALA A 34 7.26 4.20 2.34
N ASP A 35 8.58 4.20 2.47
CA ASP A 35 9.50 3.41 1.65
C ASP A 35 9.31 1.88 1.81
N ARG A 36 8.65 1.45 2.89
CA ARG A 36 8.27 0.06 3.18
C ARG A 36 6.88 -0.30 2.65
N VAL A 37 6.13 0.67 2.13
CA VAL A 37 4.82 0.46 1.50
C VAL A 37 4.98 0.39 -0.01
N VAL A 38 4.80 -0.79 -0.60
CA VAL A 38 5.09 -1.06 -2.02
C VAL A 38 4.20 -0.27 -2.97
N THR A 39 2.99 0.13 -2.53
CA THR A 39 2.06 0.96 -3.31
C THR A 39 2.47 2.44 -3.38
N THR A 40 3.61 2.82 -2.79
CA THR A 40 4.23 4.14 -2.97
C THR A 40 5.34 4.15 -4.02
N TRP A 41 5.79 2.97 -4.48
CA TRP A 41 6.89 2.84 -5.43
C TRP A 41 6.46 3.19 -6.85
N SER A 42 7.45 3.48 -7.72
CA SER A 42 7.19 3.54 -9.16
C SER A 42 6.76 2.16 -9.67
N ALA A 43 5.96 2.14 -10.74
CA ALA A 43 5.55 0.90 -11.38
C ALA A 43 6.74 0.03 -11.81
N GLU A 44 7.80 0.65 -12.33
CA GLU A 44 9.05 -0.03 -12.72
C GLU A 44 9.67 -0.78 -11.55
N ARG A 45 9.88 -0.10 -10.41
CA ARG A 45 10.45 -0.71 -9.20
C ARG A 45 9.55 -1.83 -8.65
N LEU A 46 8.24 -1.63 -8.67
CA LEU A 46 7.29 -2.63 -8.20
C LEU A 46 7.37 -3.91 -9.05
N LEU A 47 7.45 -3.77 -10.38
CA LEU A 47 7.56 -4.88 -11.32
C LEU A 47 8.91 -5.60 -11.19
N GLU A 48 10.01 -4.86 -10.99
CA GLU A 48 11.33 -5.45 -10.74
C GLU A 48 11.34 -6.33 -9.48
N TRP A 49 10.65 -5.90 -8.42
CA TRP A 49 10.57 -6.66 -7.17
C TRP A 49 9.62 -7.87 -7.26
N ALA A 50 8.52 -7.76 -8.02
CA ALA A 50 7.48 -8.77 -8.07
C ALA A 50 7.73 -9.89 -9.11
N GLY A 51 8.61 -9.64 -10.10
CA GLY A 51 9.01 -10.59 -11.14
C GLY A 51 10.05 -11.60 -10.67
#